data_AF-A0A3R7MEY7-F1
#
_entry.id   AF-A0A3R7MEY7-F1
#
_cell.length_a   1.000
_cell.length_b   1.000
_cell.length_c   1.000
_cell.angle_alpha   90.00
_cell.angle_beta   90.00
_cell.angle_gamma   90.00
#
_symmetry.space_group_name_H-M   'P 1'
#
loop_
_entity.id
_entity.type
_entity.pdbx_description
1 polymer ?
#
loop_
_entity_poly.entity_id
_entity_poly.type
_entity_poly.pdbx_seq_one_letter_code
_entity_poly.pdbx_strand_id
1 'polypeptide(L)'
;MATVDRLYVLYNIISDAKDDAAKHDAEFAEILTGVKGGSGERRLTSQFIARFFHLFPTHQDQALNALFDLCEDDDVTIRKQAIKDLPSLCKGRTELVPKVADILAQLLQMEDQAELAAVQNSLVTLLKTDAKGTLTGLFYQIEHSEDELVRERCIRFLHTKIRSLGSEVFNTEVENLILTEAKKVLQVASSEDEFTLVMGILRELKLCQTIKGYQQLVDLVAEQVDFTRPFDPADLESVHRLATCTKQALPYFSSQVRSTQFVEYMWREVVPALDHLESAVADGGNNAALILDLLKIMAELVPHAGSIEDIGLKVLAIYDKLLEVMPLPPEGDAATEALEGGVSLEFSRVECLLFTFHQLAKHNPEFLNENPDRLKDFRLR
;
A
#
# COMPACT_ATOMS: atom_id res chain seq x y z
N MET A 1 31.93 -15.98 -33.71
CA MET A 1 30.56 -15.76 -33.19
C MET A 1 29.80 -17.06 -33.38
N ALA A 2 29.11 -17.55 -32.36
CA ALA A 2 28.24 -18.71 -32.49
C ALA A 2 27.07 -18.37 -33.42
N THR A 3 26.84 -19.15 -34.46
CA THR A 3 25.66 -19.04 -35.33
C THR A 3 24.49 -19.86 -34.76
N VAL A 4 23.26 -19.63 -35.21
CA VAL A 4 22.10 -20.46 -34.83
C VAL A 4 22.39 -21.97 -35.00
N ASP A 5 22.94 -22.39 -36.14
CA ASP A 5 23.27 -23.79 -36.40
C ASP A 5 24.31 -24.33 -35.40
N ARG A 6 25.32 -23.51 -35.07
CA ARG A 6 26.34 -23.89 -34.10
C ARG A 6 25.74 -24.05 -32.71
N LEU A 7 24.85 -23.15 -32.30
CA LEU A 7 24.16 -23.23 -31.01
C LEU A 7 23.36 -24.54 -30.89
N TYR A 8 22.63 -24.95 -31.93
CA TYR A 8 21.91 -26.23 -31.92
C TYR A 8 22.85 -27.44 -31.81
N VAL A 9 24.00 -27.41 -32.48
CA VAL A 9 25.02 -28.46 -32.35
C VAL A 9 25.51 -28.54 -30.90
N LEU A 10 25.85 -27.41 -30.28
CA LEU A 10 26.31 -27.36 -28.88
C LEU A 10 25.23 -27.88 -27.92
N TYR A 11 23.98 -27.47 -28.14
CA TYR A 11 22.85 -27.96 -27.36
C TYR A 11 22.69 -29.48 -27.43
N ASN A 12 22.79 -30.06 -28.63
CA ASN A 12 22.66 -31.51 -28.81
C ASN A 12 23.82 -32.25 -28.14
N ILE A 13 25.06 -31.73 -28.22
CA ILE A 13 26.22 -32.32 -27.52
C ILE A 13 25.93 -32.43 -26.02
N ILE A 14 25.51 -31.34 -25.38
CA ILE A 14 25.24 -31.34 -23.94
C ILE A 14 24.00 -32.20 -23.62
N SER A 15 22.93 -32.11 -24.42
CA SER A 15 21.68 -32.83 -24.16
C SER A 15 21.80 -34.34 -24.35
N ASP A 16 22.61 -34.80 -25.31
CA ASP A 16 22.76 -36.22 -25.63
C ASP A 16 23.78 -36.92 -24.73
N ALA A 17 24.65 -36.15 -24.06
CA ALA A 17 25.65 -36.66 -23.12
C ALA A 17 25.06 -37.27 -21.84
N LYS A 18 23.77 -37.03 -21.53
CA LYS A 18 23.06 -37.58 -20.35
C LYS A 18 23.86 -37.38 -19.05
N ASP A 19 24.36 -38.46 -18.46
CA ASP A 19 25.12 -38.44 -17.20
C ASP A 19 26.47 -37.73 -17.32
N ASP A 20 27.00 -37.62 -18.53
CA ASP A 20 28.26 -36.93 -18.84
C ASP A 20 28.06 -35.44 -19.21
N ALA A 21 26.83 -34.93 -19.19
CA ALA A 21 26.52 -33.56 -19.62
C ALA A 21 27.32 -32.49 -18.87
N ALA A 22 27.61 -32.71 -17.59
CA ALA A 22 28.41 -31.80 -16.77
C ALA A 22 29.90 -31.72 -17.16
N LYS A 23 30.40 -32.59 -18.06
CA LYS A 23 31.79 -32.57 -18.56
C LYS A 23 32.00 -31.59 -19.73
N HIS A 24 30.93 -31.03 -20.26
CA HIS A 24 30.94 -30.18 -21.47
C HIS A 24 31.01 -28.68 -21.14
N ASP A 25 31.92 -28.30 -20.23
CA ASP A 25 32.13 -26.89 -19.83
C ASP A 25 32.46 -26.00 -21.03
N ALA A 26 33.28 -26.48 -21.97
CA ALA A 26 33.71 -25.71 -23.13
C ALA A 26 32.54 -25.39 -24.07
N GLU A 27 31.64 -26.35 -24.27
CA GLU A 27 30.45 -26.17 -25.09
C GLU A 27 29.45 -25.22 -24.43
N PHE A 28 29.26 -25.31 -23.12
CA PHE A 28 28.42 -24.36 -22.40
C PHE A 28 29.02 -22.95 -22.46
N ALA A 29 30.32 -22.80 -22.25
CA ALA A 29 31.02 -21.52 -22.39
C ALA A 29 30.87 -20.93 -23.80
N GLU A 30 30.89 -21.77 -24.85
CA GLU A 30 30.64 -21.34 -26.23
C GLU A 30 29.19 -20.87 -26.43
N ILE A 31 28.20 -21.57 -25.84
CA ILE A 31 26.78 -21.15 -25.85
C ILE A 31 26.65 -19.74 -25.26
N LEU A 32 27.32 -19.44 -24.15
CA LEU A 32 27.27 -18.12 -23.51
C LEU A 32 27.75 -16.99 -24.44
N THR A 33 28.58 -17.28 -25.45
CA THR A 33 29.01 -16.26 -26.43
C THR A 33 27.93 -15.88 -27.43
N GLY A 34 26.83 -16.66 -27.50
CA GLY A 34 25.70 -16.42 -28.39
C GLY A 34 24.92 -15.13 -28.08
N VAL A 35 25.07 -14.57 -26.88
CA VAL A 35 24.51 -13.23 -26.54
C VAL A 35 25.05 -12.11 -27.43
N LYS A 36 26.22 -12.32 -28.06
CA LYS A 36 26.81 -11.35 -29.00
C LYS A 36 26.29 -11.52 -30.43
N GLY A 37 25.46 -12.53 -30.69
CA GLY A 37 24.94 -12.85 -32.03
C GLY A 37 23.75 -12.00 -32.47
N GLY A 38 23.06 -12.45 -33.52
CA GLY A 38 21.81 -11.85 -33.98
C GLY A 38 20.61 -12.26 -33.12
N SER A 39 19.41 -11.79 -33.48
CA SER A 39 18.20 -12.02 -32.68
C SER A 39 17.91 -13.52 -32.45
N GLY A 40 18.16 -14.36 -33.47
CA GLY A 40 18.00 -15.82 -33.36
C GLY A 40 18.98 -16.45 -32.37
N GLU A 41 20.25 -16.06 -32.44
CA GLU A 41 21.31 -16.55 -31.54
C GLU A 41 21.03 -16.17 -30.08
N ARG A 42 20.70 -14.90 -29.84
CA ARG A 42 20.44 -14.37 -28.50
C ARG A 42 19.24 -15.05 -27.84
N ARG A 43 18.15 -15.23 -28.60
CA ARG A 43 16.95 -15.95 -28.12
C ARG A 43 17.25 -17.41 -27.77
N LEU A 44 18.04 -18.12 -28.58
CA LEU A 44 18.43 -19.49 -28.29
C LEU A 44 19.37 -19.57 -27.08
N THR A 45 20.29 -18.63 -26.95
CA THR A 45 21.22 -18.54 -25.83
C THR A 45 20.47 -18.46 -24.50
N SER A 46 19.44 -17.61 -24.40
CA SER A 46 18.53 -17.55 -23.23
C SER A 46 17.99 -18.92 -22.82
N GLN A 47 17.38 -19.62 -23.79
CA GLN A 47 16.74 -20.91 -23.56
C GLN A 47 17.75 -22.00 -23.15
N PHE A 48 18.94 -21.96 -23.73
CA PHE A 48 19.99 -22.94 -23.46
C PHE A 48 20.65 -22.70 -22.11
N ILE A 49 20.83 -21.44 -21.71
CA ILE A 49 21.21 -21.08 -20.34
C ILE A 49 20.20 -21.65 -19.36
N ALA A 50 18.91 -21.33 -19.51
CA ALA A 50 17.83 -21.82 -18.65
C ALA A 50 17.83 -23.35 -18.49
N ARG A 51 18.09 -24.07 -19.59
CA ARG A 51 18.10 -25.53 -19.58
C ARG A 51 19.31 -26.11 -18.86
N PHE A 52 20.51 -25.61 -19.14
CA PHE A 52 21.75 -26.28 -18.74
C PHE A 52 22.47 -25.64 -17.55
N PHE A 53 22.03 -24.47 -17.06
CA PHE A 53 22.64 -23.75 -15.95
C PHE A 53 22.90 -24.62 -14.70
N HIS A 54 22.03 -25.59 -14.43
CA HIS A 54 22.18 -26.49 -13.28
C HIS A 54 23.35 -27.48 -13.41
N LEU A 55 23.89 -27.69 -14.60
CA LEU A 55 24.97 -28.63 -14.86
C LEU A 55 26.36 -28.02 -14.69
N PHE A 56 26.49 -26.68 -14.74
CA PHE A 56 27.78 -25.99 -14.83
C PHE A 56 27.98 -24.95 -13.71
N PRO A 57 28.29 -25.39 -12.46
CA PRO A 57 28.51 -24.48 -11.33
C PRO A 57 29.63 -23.45 -11.57
N THR A 58 30.67 -23.83 -12.30
CA THR A 58 31.84 -23.01 -12.69
C THR A 58 31.48 -21.81 -13.55
N HIS A 59 30.36 -21.87 -14.28
CA HIS A 59 29.91 -20.85 -15.23
C HIS A 59 28.69 -20.05 -14.74
N GLN A 60 28.26 -20.23 -13.49
CA GLN A 60 27.02 -19.62 -12.98
C GLN A 60 27.01 -18.09 -13.09
N ASP A 61 28.07 -17.42 -12.63
CA ASP A 61 28.13 -15.95 -12.66
C ASP A 61 28.10 -15.42 -14.10
N GLN A 62 28.84 -16.08 -15.01
CA GLN A 62 28.86 -15.72 -16.42
C GLN A 62 27.48 -15.93 -17.07
N ALA A 63 26.81 -17.04 -16.75
CA ALA A 63 25.50 -17.37 -17.29
C ALA A 63 24.39 -16.45 -16.74
N LEU A 64 24.45 -16.07 -15.46
CA LEU A 64 23.55 -15.09 -14.86
C LEU A 64 23.70 -13.73 -15.53
N ASN A 65 24.93 -13.22 -15.63
CA ASN A 65 25.18 -11.93 -16.28
C ASN A 65 24.73 -11.94 -17.74
N ALA A 66 25.02 -13.01 -18.48
CA ALA A 66 24.56 -13.18 -19.85
C ALA A 66 23.03 -13.15 -19.97
N LEU A 67 22.29 -13.75 -19.01
CA LEU A 67 20.82 -13.71 -19.04
C LEU A 67 20.28 -12.34 -18.62
N PHE A 68 20.96 -11.62 -17.72
CA PHE A 68 20.58 -10.26 -17.35
C PHE A 68 20.79 -9.28 -18.51
N ASP A 69 21.92 -9.38 -19.22
CA ASP A 69 22.16 -8.61 -20.45
C ASP A 69 21.01 -8.83 -21.47
N LEU A 70 20.49 -10.06 -21.57
CA LEU A 70 19.36 -10.37 -22.44
C LEU A 70 18.01 -9.84 -21.93
N CYS A 71 17.86 -9.59 -20.63
CA CYS A 71 16.69 -8.91 -20.07
C CYS A 71 16.66 -7.43 -20.44
N GLU A 72 17.79 -6.86 -20.85
CA GLU A 72 17.96 -5.47 -21.29
C GLU A 72 18.14 -5.33 -22.82
N ASP A 73 17.91 -6.41 -23.59
CA ASP A 73 18.07 -6.41 -25.05
C ASP A 73 17.15 -5.39 -25.74
N ASP A 74 17.58 -4.79 -26.84
CA ASP A 74 16.75 -3.87 -27.63
C ASP A 74 15.47 -4.55 -28.18
N ASP A 75 15.53 -5.86 -28.44
CA ASP A 75 14.41 -6.65 -28.94
C ASP A 75 13.51 -7.14 -27.80
N VAL A 76 12.28 -6.60 -27.74
CA VAL A 76 11.23 -6.98 -26.79
C VAL A 76 10.97 -8.48 -26.75
N THR A 77 11.12 -9.19 -27.88
CA THR A 77 10.86 -10.64 -27.92
C THR A 77 11.96 -11.42 -27.20
N ILE A 78 13.20 -10.91 -27.21
CA ILE A 78 14.34 -11.48 -26.51
C ILE A 78 14.21 -11.21 -25.00
N ARG A 79 13.93 -9.96 -24.62
CA ARG A 79 13.69 -9.61 -23.20
C ARG A 79 12.62 -10.50 -22.58
N LYS A 80 11.48 -10.66 -23.26
CA LYS A 80 10.38 -11.53 -22.80
C LYS A 80 10.79 -12.99 -22.65
N GLN A 81 11.67 -13.49 -23.51
CA GLN A 81 12.20 -14.84 -23.41
C GLN A 81 13.10 -14.97 -22.18
N ALA A 82 14.07 -14.05 -22.03
CA ALA A 82 14.99 -14.02 -20.89
C ALA A 82 14.26 -13.92 -19.55
N ILE A 83 13.26 -13.03 -19.45
CA ILE A 83 12.41 -12.86 -18.27
C ILE A 83 11.72 -14.17 -17.87
N LYS A 84 11.14 -14.89 -18.83
CA LYS A 84 10.46 -16.17 -18.59
C LYS A 84 11.41 -17.31 -18.20
N ASP A 85 12.66 -17.18 -18.63
CA ASP A 85 13.71 -18.17 -18.40
C ASP A 85 14.34 -18.00 -17.01
N LEU A 86 14.33 -16.80 -16.43
CA LEU A 86 14.92 -16.50 -15.11
C LEU A 86 14.49 -17.46 -13.98
N PRO A 87 13.19 -17.78 -13.77
CA PRO A 87 12.79 -18.69 -12.70
C PRO A 87 13.37 -20.11 -12.83
N SER A 88 13.72 -20.53 -14.05
CA SER A 88 14.29 -21.87 -14.27
C SER A 88 15.66 -22.06 -13.63
N LEU A 89 16.42 -20.96 -13.46
CA LEU A 89 17.74 -20.97 -12.83
C LEU A 89 17.69 -21.32 -11.34
N CYS A 90 16.53 -21.10 -10.71
CA CYS A 90 16.31 -21.33 -9.29
C CYS A 90 15.85 -22.76 -8.97
N LYS A 91 15.61 -23.61 -9.98
CA LYS A 91 15.14 -24.99 -9.76
C LYS A 91 16.21 -25.80 -9.00
N GLY A 92 15.86 -26.19 -7.78
CA GLY A 92 16.77 -26.93 -6.88
C GLY A 92 17.89 -26.07 -6.27
N ARG A 93 17.83 -24.74 -6.42
CA ARG A 93 18.82 -23.76 -5.94
C ARG A 93 18.12 -22.53 -5.37
N THR A 94 17.59 -22.66 -4.16
CA THR A 94 16.83 -21.58 -3.52
C THR A 94 17.73 -20.39 -3.14
N GLU A 95 19.04 -20.60 -3.01
CA GLU A 95 20.02 -19.55 -2.73
C GLU A 95 20.10 -18.47 -3.82
N LEU A 96 19.68 -18.77 -5.07
CA LEU A 96 19.65 -17.80 -6.17
C LEU A 96 18.33 -17.01 -6.22
N VAL A 97 17.28 -17.49 -5.56
CA VAL A 97 15.94 -16.90 -5.64
C VAL A 97 15.93 -15.43 -5.24
N PRO A 98 16.58 -14.99 -4.14
CA PRO A 98 16.59 -13.56 -3.78
C PRO A 98 17.17 -12.68 -4.88
N LYS A 99 18.29 -13.09 -5.48
CA LYS A 99 18.97 -12.32 -6.54
C LYS A 99 18.13 -12.26 -7.82
N VAL A 100 17.47 -13.36 -8.20
CA VAL A 100 16.61 -13.39 -9.38
C VAL A 100 15.32 -12.60 -9.15
N ALA A 101 14.75 -12.68 -7.94
CA ALA A 101 13.57 -11.91 -7.55
C ALA A 101 13.86 -10.40 -7.52
N ASP A 102 15.02 -9.99 -7.02
CA ASP A 102 15.52 -8.61 -7.01
C ASP A 102 15.54 -8.00 -8.43
N ILE A 103 16.06 -8.74 -9.39
CA ILE A 103 16.12 -8.29 -10.79
C ILE A 103 14.72 -8.25 -11.41
N LEU A 104 13.92 -9.29 -11.22
CA LEU A 104 12.53 -9.29 -11.68
C LEU A 104 11.72 -8.15 -11.07
N ALA A 105 12.02 -7.76 -9.82
CA ALA A 105 11.38 -6.63 -9.16
C ALA A 105 11.73 -5.30 -9.83
N GLN A 106 12.99 -5.09 -10.23
CA GLN A 106 13.39 -3.92 -11.03
C GLN A 106 12.66 -3.87 -12.38
N LEU A 107 12.38 -5.03 -13.00
CA LEU A 107 11.65 -5.13 -14.27
C LEU A 107 10.13 -4.93 -14.13
N LEU A 108 9.58 -4.73 -12.92
CA LEU A 108 8.14 -4.43 -12.75
C LEU A 108 7.74 -3.03 -13.27
N GLN A 109 8.71 -2.18 -13.59
CA GLN A 109 8.49 -0.84 -14.16
C GLN A 109 8.24 -0.84 -15.68
N MET A 110 8.32 -1.99 -16.34
CA MET A 110 8.13 -2.09 -17.80
C MET A 110 6.76 -1.57 -18.24
N GLU A 111 6.75 -0.72 -19.27
CA GLU A 111 5.53 -0.13 -19.83
C GLU A 111 4.75 -1.11 -20.73
N ASP A 112 5.46 -1.98 -21.46
CA ASP A 112 4.84 -3.00 -22.31
C ASP A 112 4.08 -4.00 -21.45
N GLN A 113 2.76 -4.09 -21.68
CA GLN A 113 1.88 -4.92 -20.87
C GLN A 113 2.19 -6.41 -20.99
N ALA A 114 2.75 -6.86 -22.11
CA ALA A 114 3.07 -8.26 -22.31
C ALA A 114 4.43 -8.64 -21.66
N GLU A 115 5.37 -7.70 -21.57
CA GLU A 115 6.57 -7.80 -20.73
C GLU A 115 6.21 -7.81 -19.26
N LEU A 116 5.43 -6.83 -18.80
CA LEU A 116 4.99 -6.74 -17.42
C LEU A 116 4.26 -8.02 -16.97
N ALA A 117 3.39 -8.57 -17.82
CA ALA A 117 2.76 -9.86 -17.55
C ALA A 117 3.77 -11.02 -17.44
N ALA A 118 4.83 -11.02 -18.26
CA ALA A 118 5.89 -12.02 -18.17
C ALA A 118 6.69 -11.90 -16.86
N VAL A 119 7.02 -10.68 -16.43
CA VAL A 119 7.68 -10.41 -15.14
C VAL A 119 6.82 -10.88 -13.98
N GLN A 120 5.54 -10.49 -13.94
CA GLN A 120 4.63 -10.88 -12.88
C GLN A 120 4.45 -12.40 -12.79
N ASN A 121 4.34 -13.10 -13.92
CA ASN A 121 4.23 -14.56 -13.94
C ASN A 121 5.52 -15.24 -13.47
N SER A 122 6.68 -14.64 -13.76
CA SER A 122 7.99 -15.14 -13.32
C SER A 122 8.15 -14.99 -11.81
N LEU A 123 7.80 -13.83 -11.24
CA LEU A 123 7.74 -13.62 -9.79
C LEU A 123 6.74 -14.56 -9.10
N VAL A 124 5.57 -14.81 -9.68
CA VAL A 124 4.61 -15.78 -9.13
C VAL A 124 5.19 -17.21 -9.14
N THR A 125 5.96 -17.55 -10.17
CA THR A 125 6.65 -18.85 -10.23
C THR A 125 7.69 -18.98 -9.12
N LEU A 126 8.46 -17.91 -8.84
CA LEU A 126 9.39 -17.86 -7.73
C LEU A 126 8.67 -17.91 -6.38
N LEU A 127 7.60 -17.15 -6.17
CA LEU A 127 6.80 -17.19 -4.93
C LEU A 127 6.31 -18.60 -4.60
N LYS A 128 5.88 -19.36 -5.62
CA LYS A 128 5.45 -20.76 -5.45
C LYS A 128 6.60 -21.74 -5.21
N THR A 129 7.82 -21.38 -5.61
CA THR A 129 9.02 -22.22 -5.46
C THR A 129 9.68 -21.97 -4.11
N ASP A 130 9.90 -20.70 -3.77
CA ASP A 130 10.46 -20.23 -2.51
C ASP A 130 9.93 -18.82 -2.21
N ALA A 131 8.83 -18.76 -1.44
CA ALA A 131 8.20 -17.51 -1.06
C ALA A 131 9.15 -16.61 -0.25
N LYS A 132 9.97 -17.17 0.64
CA LYS A 132 10.87 -16.39 1.50
C LYS A 132 11.96 -15.74 0.66
N GLY A 133 12.65 -16.51 -0.16
CA GLY A 133 13.69 -15.98 -1.04
C GLY A 133 13.15 -14.89 -1.97
N THR A 134 11.94 -15.10 -2.50
CA THR A 134 11.30 -14.11 -3.41
C THR A 134 10.95 -12.83 -2.68
N LEU A 135 10.39 -12.94 -1.47
CA LEU A 135 10.06 -11.77 -0.65
C LEU A 135 11.32 -11.01 -0.22
N THR A 136 12.42 -11.70 0.08
CA THR A 136 13.71 -11.04 0.38
C THR A 136 14.16 -10.14 -0.78
N GLY A 137 14.08 -10.61 -2.03
CA GLY A 137 14.42 -9.79 -3.20
C GLY A 137 13.46 -8.62 -3.41
N LEU A 138 12.15 -8.85 -3.23
CA LEU A 138 11.14 -7.79 -3.37
C LEU A 138 11.28 -6.69 -2.29
N PHE A 139 11.44 -7.08 -1.02
CA PHE A 139 11.61 -6.12 0.07
C PHE A 139 12.96 -5.41 0.00
N TYR A 140 14.02 -6.06 -0.52
CA TYR A 140 15.27 -5.38 -0.79
C TYR A 140 15.07 -4.18 -1.74
N GLN A 141 14.33 -4.36 -2.84
CA GLN A 141 13.98 -3.27 -3.75
C GLN A 141 13.08 -2.22 -3.10
N ILE A 142 12.09 -2.62 -2.29
CA ILE A 142 11.21 -1.66 -1.60
C ILE A 142 12.02 -0.78 -0.63
N GLU A 143 13.00 -1.34 0.07
CA GLU A 143 13.77 -0.62 1.08
C GLU A 143 14.93 0.20 0.50
N HIS A 144 15.60 -0.31 -0.55
CA HIS A 144 16.90 0.23 -1.01
C HIS A 144 16.86 0.84 -2.41
N SER A 145 15.78 0.68 -3.18
CA SER A 145 15.70 1.30 -4.49
C SER A 145 15.54 2.82 -4.36
N GLU A 146 16.35 3.57 -5.11
CA GLU A 146 16.19 5.02 -5.27
C GLU A 146 15.04 5.37 -6.25
N ASP A 147 14.52 4.36 -6.96
CA ASP A 147 13.41 4.51 -7.91
C ASP A 147 12.05 4.27 -7.24
N GLU A 148 11.32 5.35 -7.00
CA GLU A 148 9.97 5.35 -6.42
C GLU A 148 8.98 4.49 -7.23
N LEU A 149 9.11 4.46 -8.56
CA LEU A 149 8.23 3.65 -9.41
C LEU A 149 8.46 2.16 -9.16
N VAL A 150 9.71 1.72 -9.05
CA VAL A 150 10.04 0.32 -8.73
C VAL A 150 9.47 -0.06 -7.36
N ARG A 151 9.66 0.78 -6.35
CA ARG A 151 9.12 0.57 -5.00
C ARG A 151 7.59 0.42 -5.04
N GLU A 152 6.90 1.37 -5.65
CA GLU A 152 5.44 1.36 -5.77
C GLU A 152 4.94 0.09 -6.48
N ARG A 153 5.59 -0.29 -7.58
CA ARG A 153 5.22 -1.49 -8.36
C ARG A 153 5.43 -2.77 -7.56
N CYS A 154 6.48 -2.87 -6.76
CA CYS A 154 6.72 -3.99 -5.87
C CYS A 154 5.63 -4.11 -4.80
N ILE A 155 5.27 -3.01 -4.13
CA ILE A 155 4.22 -3.01 -3.10
C ILE A 155 2.86 -3.37 -3.71
N ARG A 156 2.51 -2.79 -4.88
CA ARG A 156 1.25 -3.15 -5.59
C ARG A 156 1.22 -4.61 -6.02
N PHE A 157 2.34 -5.15 -6.49
CA PHE A 157 2.46 -6.57 -6.83
C PHE A 157 2.17 -7.44 -5.60
N LEU A 158 2.84 -7.17 -4.47
CA LEU A 158 2.64 -7.90 -3.22
C LEU A 158 1.18 -7.85 -2.74
N HIS A 159 0.59 -6.66 -2.65
CA HIS A 159 -0.81 -6.48 -2.24
C HIS A 159 -1.76 -7.31 -3.10
N THR A 160 -1.55 -7.33 -4.42
CA THR A 160 -2.36 -8.11 -5.35
C THR A 160 -2.16 -9.62 -5.16
N LYS A 161 -0.90 -10.07 -5.02
CA LYS A 161 -0.58 -11.50 -4.99
C LYS A 161 -0.93 -12.17 -3.68
N ILE A 162 -0.78 -11.50 -2.54
CA ILE A 162 -1.20 -12.01 -1.22
C ILE A 162 -2.67 -12.41 -1.24
N ARG A 163 -3.53 -11.53 -1.78
CA ARG A 163 -4.96 -11.82 -1.92
C ARG A 163 -5.23 -13.00 -2.86
N SER A 164 -4.48 -13.13 -3.96
CA SER A 164 -4.76 -14.12 -5.01
C SER A 164 -4.20 -15.53 -4.76
N LEU A 165 -3.04 -15.65 -4.11
CA LEU A 165 -2.35 -16.95 -3.95
C LEU A 165 -2.68 -17.64 -2.61
N GLY A 166 -3.16 -16.89 -1.62
CA GLY A 166 -3.63 -17.43 -0.35
C GLY A 166 -2.56 -18.21 0.43
N SER A 167 -3.01 -19.09 1.34
CA SER A 167 -2.13 -19.74 2.32
C SER A 167 -1.27 -20.89 1.79
N GLU A 168 -1.46 -21.32 0.53
CA GLU A 168 -0.55 -22.27 -0.11
C GLU A 168 0.85 -21.67 -0.27
N VAL A 169 0.91 -20.37 -0.57
CA VAL A 169 2.15 -19.60 -0.71
C VAL A 169 2.43 -18.82 0.58
N PHE A 170 1.43 -18.13 1.10
CA PHE A 170 1.55 -17.25 2.28
C PHE A 170 1.10 -17.98 3.55
N ASN A 171 1.89 -18.97 3.95
CA ASN A 171 1.69 -19.63 5.25
C ASN A 171 2.09 -18.71 6.41
N THR A 172 1.85 -19.13 7.66
CA THR A 172 2.13 -18.32 8.85
C THR A 172 3.56 -17.83 8.95
N GLU A 173 4.55 -18.62 8.54
CA GLU A 173 5.95 -18.21 8.61
C GLU A 173 6.26 -17.11 7.58
N VAL A 174 5.71 -17.25 6.38
CA VAL A 174 5.82 -16.24 5.31
C VAL A 174 5.08 -14.95 5.69
N GLU A 175 3.88 -15.05 6.28
CA GLU A 175 3.17 -13.87 6.77
C GLU A 175 3.95 -13.14 7.88
N ASN A 176 4.64 -13.86 8.79
CA ASN A 176 5.49 -13.23 9.81
C ASN A 176 6.67 -12.47 9.20
N LEU A 177 7.27 -13.01 8.12
CA LEU A 177 8.29 -12.30 7.36
C LEU A 177 7.71 -11.01 6.76
N ILE A 178 6.56 -11.10 6.09
CA ILE A 178 5.89 -9.92 5.49
C ILE A 178 5.59 -8.87 6.55
N LEU A 179 5.04 -9.26 7.71
CA LEU A 179 4.77 -8.33 8.81
C LEU A 179 6.05 -7.63 9.29
N THR A 180 7.15 -8.37 9.39
CA THR A 180 8.43 -7.84 9.88
C THR A 180 9.00 -6.81 8.90
N GLU A 181 9.07 -7.15 7.61
CA GLU A 181 9.59 -6.26 6.59
C GLU A 181 8.66 -5.05 6.34
N ALA A 182 7.34 -5.28 6.27
CA ALA A 182 6.36 -4.19 6.10
C ALA A 182 6.45 -3.14 7.22
N LYS A 183 6.73 -3.53 8.47
CA LYS A 183 6.95 -2.58 9.56
C LYS A 183 8.18 -1.70 9.35
N LYS A 184 9.28 -2.25 8.83
CA LYS A 184 10.47 -1.45 8.48
C LYS A 184 10.13 -0.45 7.38
N VAL A 185 9.41 -0.91 6.36
CA VAL A 185 8.95 -0.05 5.25
C VAL A 185 8.06 1.08 5.79
N LEU A 186 7.14 0.81 6.71
CA LEU A 186 6.29 1.85 7.30
C LEU A 186 7.07 2.90 8.10
N GLN A 187 8.16 2.53 8.76
CA GLN A 187 9.00 3.48 9.52
C GLN A 187 9.75 4.46 8.62
N VAL A 188 10.00 4.10 7.35
CA VAL A 188 10.73 4.91 6.36
C VAL A 188 9.82 5.32 5.20
N ALA A 189 8.51 5.03 5.30
CA ALA A 189 7.56 5.31 4.24
C ALA A 189 7.53 6.82 3.96
N SER A 190 7.80 7.17 2.70
CA SER A 190 8.03 8.57 2.33
C SER A 190 6.74 9.24 1.86
N SER A 191 5.75 8.47 1.39
CA SER A 191 4.47 8.98 0.89
C SER A 191 3.24 8.34 1.55
N GLU A 192 2.12 9.05 1.52
CA GLU A 192 0.81 8.56 2.00
C GLU A 192 0.30 7.34 1.20
N ASP A 193 0.60 7.30 -0.10
CA ASP A 193 0.21 6.21 -0.98
C ASP A 193 0.96 4.91 -0.63
N GLU A 194 2.27 5.00 -0.37
CA GLU A 194 3.05 3.86 0.10
C GLU A 194 2.52 3.35 1.44
N PHE A 195 2.26 4.24 2.39
CA PHE A 195 1.67 3.89 3.69
C PHE A 195 0.35 3.13 3.50
N THR A 196 -0.55 3.66 2.66
CA THR A 196 -1.86 3.06 2.37
C THR A 196 -1.71 1.68 1.72
N LEU A 197 -0.80 1.53 0.75
CA LEU A 197 -0.57 0.25 0.08
C LEU A 197 0.00 -0.80 1.04
N VAL A 198 0.94 -0.43 1.92
CA VAL A 198 1.53 -1.33 2.91
C VAL A 198 0.53 -1.70 4.00
N MET A 199 -0.30 -0.75 4.48
CA MET A 199 -1.42 -1.07 5.36
C MET A 199 -2.43 -2.01 4.69
N GLY A 200 -2.64 -1.84 3.37
CA GLY A 200 -3.40 -2.76 2.54
C GLY A 200 -2.84 -4.17 2.55
N ILE A 201 -1.52 -4.34 2.38
CA ILE A 201 -0.83 -5.64 2.51
C ILE A 201 -1.08 -6.27 3.87
N LEU A 202 -0.84 -5.52 4.94
CA LEU A 202 -0.95 -6.02 6.32
C LEU A 202 -2.37 -6.49 6.64
N ARG A 203 -3.40 -5.82 6.13
CA ARG A 203 -4.80 -6.21 6.29
C ARG A 203 -5.12 -7.58 5.72
N GLU A 204 -4.46 -7.97 4.63
CA GLU A 204 -4.69 -9.26 3.97
C GLU A 204 -4.01 -10.44 4.70
N LEU A 205 -3.08 -10.18 5.63
CA LEU A 205 -2.41 -11.22 6.41
C LEU A 205 -3.35 -11.79 7.47
N LYS A 206 -3.49 -13.12 7.52
CA LYS A 206 -4.38 -13.79 8.47
C LYS A 206 -3.96 -13.53 9.92
N LEU A 207 -2.66 -13.46 10.20
CA LEU A 207 -2.16 -13.14 11.55
C LEU A 207 -2.59 -11.74 12.04
N CYS A 208 -2.83 -10.79 11.13
CA CYS A 208 -3.32 -9.46 11.46
C CYS A 208 -4.84 -9.43 11.69
N GLN A 209 -5.58 -10.42 11.22
CA GLN A 209 -7.05 -10.51 11.32
C GLN A 209 -7.53 -11.06 12.68
N THR A 210 -6.83 -10.69 13.75
CA THR A 210 -7.19 -11.03 15.13
C THR A 210 -7.32 -9.73 15.92
N ILE A 211 -7.96 -9.75 17.10
CA ILE A 211 -8.06 -8.56 17.96
C ILE A 211 -6.68 -7.97 18.28
N LYS A 212 -5.69 -8.82 18.57
CA LYS A 212 -4.30 -8.39 18.80
C LYS A 212 -3.64 -7.84 17.53
N GLY A 213 -3.92 -8.47 16.39
CA GLY A 213 -3.44 -8.00 15.09
C GLY A 213 -4.01 -6.63 14.73
N TYR A 214 -5.32 -6.43 14.88
CA TYR A 214 -5.99 -5.14 14.70
C TYR A 214 -5.44 -4.07 15.64
N GLN A 215 -5.23 -4.39 16.93
CA GLN A 215 -4.56 -3.46 17.83
C GLN A 215 -3.17 -3.07 17.32
N GLN A 216 -2.38 -4.05 16.86
CA GLN A 216 -1.06 -3.77 16.30
C GLN A 216 -1.11 -2.91 15.03
N LEU A 217 -2.11 -3.07 14.17
CA LEU A 217 -2.31 -2.21 12.99
C LEU A 217 -2.69 -0.79 13.40
N VAL A 218 -3.55 -0.64 14.41
CA VAL A 218 -3.90 0.66 14.99
C VAL A 218 -2.67 1.33 15.60
N ASP A 219 -1.82 0.58 16.30
CA ASP A 219 -0.59 1.09 16.92
C ASP A 219 0.38 1.61 15.84
N LEU A 220 0.52 0.92 14.71
CA LEU A 220 1.32 1.40 13.57
C LEU A 220 0.78 2.70 12.97
N VAL A 221 -0.54 2.84 12.87
CA VAL A 221 -1.16 4.10 12.42
C VAL A 221 -0.93 5.20 13.46
N ALA A 222 -1.05 4.90 14.76
CA ALA A 222 -0.80 5.86 15.83
C ALA A 222 0.65 6.36 15.83
N GLU A 223 1.63 5.48 15.60
CA GLU A 223 3.04 5.85 15.41
C GLU A 223 3.22 6.79 14.20
N GLN A 224 2.52 6.53 13.09
CA GLN A 224 2.61 7.36 11.89
C GLN A 224 1.94 8.73 12.03
N VAL A 225 0.83 8.80 12.77
CA VAL A 225 0.13 10.06 13.08
C VAL A 225 0.94 10.91 14.05
N ASP A 226 1.64 10.28 15.00
CA ASP A 226 2.38 10.93 16.08
C ASP A 226 1.50 11.91 16.87
N PHE A 227 0.73 11.38 17.82
CA PHE A 227 -0.15 12.18 18.67
C PHE A 227 0.58 13.20 19.58
N THR A 228 1.91 13.23 19.57
CA THR A 228 2.70 14.22 20.31
C THR A 228 3.03 15.45 19.48
N ARG A 229 2.95 15.34 18.14
CA ARG A 229 3.17 16.46 17.23
C ARG A 229 2.01 17.45 17.29
N PRO A 230 2.26 18.76 17.39
CA PRO A 230 1.20 19.77 17.30
C PRO A 230 0.63 19.81 15.88
N PHE A 231 -0.67 20.07 15.77
CA PHE A 231 -1.35 20.20 14.49
C PHE A 231 -1.20 21.62 13.94
N ASP A 232 -0.76 21.73 12.68
CA ASP A 232 -0.67 23.01 11.96
C ASP A 232 -1.72 23.05 10.84
N PRO A 233 -2.82 23.81 10.98
CA PRO A 233 -3.83 23.93 9.94
C PRO A 233 -3.35 24.62 8.67
N ALA A 234 -2.20 25.30 8.69
CA ALA A 234 -1.62 25.91 7.49
C ALA A 234 -0.83 24.91 6.64
N ASP A 235 -0.33 23.83 7.25
CA ASP A 235 0.39 22.74 6.58
C ASP A 235 -0.62 21.69 6.06
N LEU A 236 -1.22 21.95 4.91
CA LEU A 236 -2.24 21.07 4.31
C LEU A 236 -1.73 19.64 4.05
N GLU A 237 -0.44 19.46 3.78
CA GLU A 237 0.16 18.13 3.61
C GLU A 237 0.06 17.33 4.92
N SER A 238 0.35 17.96 6.07
CA SER A 238 0.16 17.33 7.37
C SER A 238 -1.30 16.99 7.67
N VAL A 239 -2.25 17.83 7.24
CA VAL A 239 -3.68 17.59 7.43
C VAL A 239 -4.16 16.43 6.57
N HIS A 240 -3.74 16.36 5.31
CA HIS A 240 -4.00 15.24 4.42
C HIS A 240 -3.43 13.94 4.98
N ARG A 241 -2.17 13.97 5.44
CA ARG A 241 -1.52 12.81 6.05
C ARG A 241 -2.27 12.31 7.26
N LEU A 242 -2.69 13.21 8.16
CA LEU A 242 -3.51 12.85 9.32
C LEU A 242 -4.80 12.15 8.89
N ALA A 243 -5.53 12.73 7.93
CA ALA A 243 -6.79 12.18 7.44
C ALA A 243 -6.59 10.81 6.78
N THR A 244 -5.62 10.68 5.88
CA THR A 244 -5.32 9.43 5.15
C THR A 244 -4.87 8.34 6.10
N CYS A 245 -3.94 8.62 7.02
CA CYS A 245 -3.45 7.65 7.98
C CYS A 245 -4.58 7.18 8.91
N THR A 246 -5.36 8.12 9.47
CA THR A 246 -6.46 7.79 10.39
C THR A 246 -7.54 6.95 9.70
N LYS A 247 -7.85 7.22 8.42
CA LYS A 247 -8.75 6.39 7.61
C LYS A 247 -8.30 4.93 7.53
N GLN A 248 -7.00 4.65 7.53
CA GLN A 248 -6.50 3.26 7.53
C GLN A 248 -6.80 2.52 8.84
N ALA A 249 -6.95 3.23 9.96
CA ALA A 249 -7.26 2.62 11.26
C ALA A 249 -8.75 2.30 11.45
N LEU A 250 -9.65 3.05 10.79
CA LEU A 250 -11.11 2.96 11.00
C LEU A 250 -11.65 1.52 10.96
N PRO A 251 -11.27 0.65 9.98
CA PRO A 251 -11.82 -0.70 9.89
C PRO A 251 -11.44 -1.63 11.06
N TYR A 252 -10.46 -1.25 11.87
CA TYR A 252 -9.91 -2.10 12.94
C TYR A 252 -10.53 -1.81 14.32
N PHE A 253 -11.23 -0.69 14.46
CA PHE A 253 -11.86 -0.32 15.72
C PHE A 253 -13.09 -1.19 16.01
N SER A 254 -13.31 -1.47 17.29
CA SER A 254 -14.39 -2.31 17.79
C SER A 254 -14.64 -2.04 19.28
N SER A 255 -15.47 -2.85 19.93
CA SER A 255 -15.61 -2.78 21.39
C SER A 255 -14.34 -3.20 22.16
N GLN A 256 -13.41 -3.90 21.49
CA GLN A 256 -12.16 -4.39 22.08
C GLN A 256 -10.93 -3.58 21.65
N VAL A 257 -10.92 -3.05 20.43
CA VAL A 257 -9.87 -2.19 19.89
C VAL A 257 -10.42 -0.77 19.85
N ARG A 258 -9.97 0.09 20.77
CA ARG A 258 -10.58 1.40 21.02
C ARG A 258 -9.90 2.52 20.23
N SER A 259 -10.69 3.50 19.82
CA SER A 259 -10.23 4.71 19.11
C SER A 259 -9.87 5.87 20.04
N THR A 260 -9.81 5.66 21.36
CA THR A 260 -9.71 6.72 22.38
C THR A 260 -8.59 7.72 22.10
N GLN A 261 -7.37 7.25 21.81
CA GLN A 261 -6.24 8.14 21.55
C GLN A 261 -6.43 9.04 20.33
N PHE A 262 -7.03 8.49 19.26
CA PHE A 262 -7.39 9.25 18.06
C PHE A 262 -8.45 10.30 18.39
N VAL A 263 -9.50 9.94 19.12
CA VAL A 263 -10.55 10.89 19.52
C VAL A 263 -9.98 12.02 20.39
N GLU A 264 -9.14 11.71 21.37
CA GLU A 264 -8.50 12.71 22.23
C GLU A 264 -7.61 13.66 21.42
N TYR A 265 -6.82 13.14 20.48
CA TYR A 265 -6.00 13.97 19.60
C TYR A 265 -6.84 14.85 18.67
N MET A 266 -7.85 14.27 18.01
CA MET A 266 -8.77 15.02 17.14
C MET A 266 -9.46 16.15 17.92
N TRP A 267 -9.78 15.92 19.19
CA TRP A 267 -10.39 16.95 20.03
C TRP A 267 -9.45 18.07 20.44
N ARG A 268 -8.24 17.70 20.85
CA ARG A 268 -7.24 18.64 21.36
C ARG A 268 -6.71 19.53 20.25
N GLU A 269 -6.47 18.96 19.08
CA GLU A 269 -5.70 19.60 18.01
C GLU A 269 -6.56 19.96 16.79
N VAL A 270 -7.48 19.10 16.36
CA VAL A 270 -8.19 19.27 15.08
C VAL A 270 -9.46 20.12 15.23
N VAL A 271 -10.31 19.85 16.24
CA VAL A 271 -11.56 20.60 16.45
C VAL A 271 -11.31 22.12 16.55
N PRO A 272 -10.35 22.63 17.35
CA PRO A 272 -10.08 24.07 17.43
C PRO A 272 -9.53 24.65 16.12
N ALA A 273 -8.93 23.82 15.27
CA ALA A 273 -8.32 24.23 14.02
C ALA A 273 -9.31 24.20 12.83
N LEU A 274 -10.50 23.62 12.99
CA LEU A 274 -11.54 23.60 11.94
C LEU A 274 -11.92 25.00 11.49
N ASP A 275 -12.05 25.96 12.42
CA ASP A 275 -12.33 27.36 12.10
C ASP A 275 -11.29 27.99 11.16
N HIS A 276 -10.02 27.69 11.40
CA HIS A 276 -8.93 28.16 10.56
C HIS A 276 -9.00 27.53 9.18
N LEU A 277 -9.24 26.22 9.10
CA LEU A 277 -9.42 25.51 7.83
C LEU A 277 -10.62 26.03 7.03
N GLU A 278 -11.72 26.36 7.71
CA GLU A 278 -12.96 26.90 7.12
C GLU A 278 -12.76 28.32 6.59
N SER A 279 -12.05 29.18 7.33
CA SER A 279 -11.71 30.54 6.87
C SER A 279 -10.89 30.53 5.57
N ALA A 280 -9.96 29.57 5.43
CA ALA A 280 -9.19 29.39 4.21
C ALA A 280 -10.04 28.95 3.00
N VAL A 281 -11.20 28.30 3.21
CA VAL A 281 -12.16 28.00 2.13
C VAL A 281 -12.84 29.27 1.64
N ALA A 282 -13.26 30.13 2.56
CA ALA A 282 -13.95 31.39 2.23
C ALA A 282 -13.06 32.32 1.38
N ASP A 283 -11.74 32.25 1.55
CA ASP A 283 -10.74 33.00 0.78
C ASP A 283 -10.40 32.36 -0.58
N GLY A 284 -11.17 31.38 -1.04
CA GLY A 284 -11.00 30.71 -2.34
C GLY A 284 -10.19 29.42 -2.30
N GLY A 285 -9.87 28.90 -1.11
CA GLY A 285 -9.25 27.58 -0.92
C GLY A 285 -10.23 26.42 -1.14
N ASN A 286 -9.73 25.27 -1.59
CA ASN A 286 -10.53 24.06 -1.85
C ASN A 286 -10.51 23.06 -0.67
N ASN A 287 -10.55 23.55 0.57
CA ASN A 287 -10.42 22.71 1.78
C ASN A 287 -11.75 22.10 2.24
N ALA A 288 -12.88 22.43 1.61
CA ALA A 288 -14.21 21.98 2.02
C ALA A 288 -14.34 20.44 2.05
N ALA A 289 -13.75 19.76 1.05
CA ALA A 289 -13.73 18.30 1.00
C ALA A 289 -12.89 17.69 2.13
N LEU A 290 -11.76 18.32 2.46
CA LEU A 290 -10.87 17.88 3.55
C LEU A 290 -11.52 18.04 4.91
N ILE A 291 -12.19 19.17 5.17
CA ILE A 291 -12.96 19.41 6.39
C ILE A 291 -14.05 18.35 6.54
N LEU A 292 -14.81 18.08 5.49
CA LEU A 292 -15.83 17.04 5.52
C LEU A 292 -15.23 15.66 5.81
N ASP A 293 -14.06 15.34 5.25
CA ASP A 293 -13.36 14.09 5.52
C ASP A 293 -12.91 13.98 6.98
N LEU A 294 -12.40 15.05 7.59
CA LEU A 294 -12.06 15.08 9.02
C LEU A 294 -13.29 14.86 9.91
N LEU A 295 -14.42 15.48 9.55
CA LEU A 295 -15.69 15.31 10.27
C LEU A 295 -16.23 13.88 10.16
N LYS A 296 -16.13 13.25 8.97
CA LYS A 296 -16.49 11.84 8.77
C LYS A 296 -15.62 10.92 9.63
N ILE A 297 -14.30 11.12 9.59
CA ILE A 297 -13.35 10.37 10.43
C ILE A 297 -13.75 10.48 11.90
N MET A 298 -14.00 11.68 12.40
CA MET A 298 -14.41 11.90 13.79
C MET A 298 -15.70 11.16 14.13
N ALA A 299 -16.71 11.25 13.26
CA ALA A 299 -17.98 10.56 13.43
C ALA A 299 -17.82 9.04 13.51
N GLU A 300 -16.89 8.46 12.73
CA GLU A 300 -16.59 7.03 12.75
C GLU A 300 -15.73 6.61 13.96
N LEU A 301 -14.87 7.49 14.47
CA LEU A 301 -14.03 7.21 15.63
C LEU A 301 -14.82 7.18 16.94
N VAL A 302 -15.69 8.16 17.19
CA VAL A 302 -16.35 8.34 18.50
C VAL A 302 -17.12 7.10 19.01
N PRO A 303 -17.87 6.34 18.19
CA PRO A 303 -18.57 5.12 18.64
C PRO A 303 -17.67 4.06 19.27
N HIS A 304 -16.38 4.05 18.91
CA HIS A 304 -15.40 3.07 19.37
C HIS A 304 -14.49 3.62 20.47
N ALA A 305 -14.72 4.83 20.94
CA ALA A 305 -13.96 5.40 22.04
C ALA A 305 -14.24 4.63 23.34
N GLY A 306 -13.23 4.59 24.22
CA GLY A 306 -13.35 4.06 25.57
C GLY A 306 -13.90 5.12 26.53
N SER A 307 -13.14 5.41 27.58
CA SER A 307 -13.40 6.59 28.41
C SER A 307 -12.90 7.83 27.68
N ILE A 308 -13.80 8.79 27.46
CA ILE A 308 -13.47 10.10 26.90
C ILE A 308 -13.34 11.06 28.08
N GLU A 309 -12.27 11.85 28.12
CA GLU A 309 -12.08 12.88 29.17
C GLU A 309 -12.91 14.13 28.88
N ASP A 310 -13.29 14.92 29.88
CA ASP A 310 -13.98 16.20 29.71
C ASP A 310 -15.21 16.18 28.77
N ILE A 311 -16.01 15.10 28.83
CA ILE A 311 -17.15 14.86 27.93
C ILE A 311 -18.09 16.08 27.85
N GLY A 312 -18.34 16.78 28.95
CA GLY A 312 -19.20 17.97 28.96
C GLY A 312 -18.69 19.10 28.05
N LEU A 313 -17.37 19.37 28.07
CA LEU A 313 -16.76 20.37 27.19
C LEU A 313 -16.76 19.92 25.73
N LYS A 314 -16.53 18.63 25.49
CA LYS A 314 -16.56 18.04 24.16
C LYS A 314 -17.97 18.10 23.55
N VAL A 315 -19.00 17.71 24.30
CA VAL A 315 -20.40 17.82 23.85
C VAL A 315 -20.75 19.27 23.52
N LEU A 316 -20.33 20.23 24.33
CA LEU A 316 -20.56 21.65 24.08
C LEU A 316 -19.89 22.12 22.78
N ALA A 317 -18.60 21.79 22.58
CA ALA A 317 -17.85 22.22 21.41
C ALA A 317 -18.49 21.73 20.08
N ILE A 318 -18.91 20.45 20.01
CA ILE A 318 -19.60 19.96 18.81
C ILE A 318 -21.03 20.49 18.69
N TYR A 319 -21.72 20.70 19.81
CA TYR A 319 -23.03 21.34 19.78
C TYR A 319 -22.94 22.74 19.16
N ASP A 320 -21.97 23.55 19.58
CA ASP A 320 -21.77 24.90 19.03
C ASP A 320 -21.44 24.83 17.51
N LYS A 321 -20.57 23.90 17.09
CA LYS A 321 -20.29 23.66 15.65
C LYS A 321 -21.50 23.17 14.86
N LEU A 322 -22.36 22.35 15.47
CA LEU A 322 -23.59 21.91 14.82
C LEU A 322 -24.56 23.08 14.58
N LEU A 323 -24.65 24.04 15.51
CA LEU A 323 -25.50 25.21 15.35
C LEU A 323 -25.02 26.17 14.25
N GLU A 324 -23.72 26.21 13.97
CA GLU A 324 -23.15 27.02 12.86
C GLU A 324 -23.66 26.53 11.50
N VAL A 325 -23.90 25.23 11.34
CA VAL A 325 -24.41 24.61 10.10
C VAL A 325 -25.92 24.36 10.09
N MET A 326 -26.61 24.61 11.21
CA MET A 326 -28.07 24.51 11.34
C MET A 326 -28.67 25.91 11.56
N PRO A 327 -28.97 26.67 10.49
CA PRO A 327 -29.48 28.03 10.61
C PRO A 327 -30.90 28.05 11.20
N LEU A 328 -31.29 29.21 11.76
CA LEU A 328 -32.68 29.44 12.16
C LEU A 328 -33.62 29.44 10.94
N PRO A 329 -34.90 29.10 11.12
CA PRO A 329 -35.89 29.23 10.07
C PRO A 329 -35.86 30.66 9.49
N PRO A 330 -35.83 30.81 8.14
CA PRO A 330 -35.82 32.13 7.54
C PRO A 330 -37.12 32.87 7.85
N GLU A 331 -37.01 34.14 8.27
CA GLU A 331 -38.16 35.01 8.57
C GLU A 331 -38.38 36.05 7.45
N GLY A 332 -39.63 36.41 7.19
CA GLY A 332 -40.00 37.52 6.29
C GLY A 332 -39.59 37.31 4.83
N ASP A 333 -39.07 38.35 4.17
CA ASP A 333 -38.71 38.34 2.74
C ASP A 333 -37.61 37.30 2.42
N ALA A 334 -36.77 36.94 3.40
CA ALA A 334 -35.75 35.89 3.30
C ALA A 334 -36.36 34.47 3.21
N ALA A 335 -37.59 34.26 3.67
CA ALA A 335 -38.30 32.99 3.47
C ALA A 335 -38.67 32.78 2.00
N THR A 336 -39.04 33.86 1.32
CA THR A 336 -39.31 33.91 -0.13
C THR A 336 -38.03 33.68 -0.93
N GLU A 337 -36.92 34.31 -0.55
CA GLU A 337 -35.60 34.09 -1.20
C GLU A 337 -35.03 32.69 -0.91
N ALA A 338 -35.26 32.11 0.28
CA ALA A 338 -34.91 30.72 0.58
C ALA A 338 -35.71 29.71 -0.26
N LEU A 339 -36.96 30.03 -0.59
CA LEU A 339 -37.84 29.25 -1.47
C LEU A 339 -37.48 29.39 -2.96
N GLU A 340 -37.00 30.58 -3.38
CA GLU A 340 -36.66 30.87 -4.78
C GLU A 340 -35.18 30.60 -5.13
N GLY A 341 -34.27 30.74 -4.16
CA GLY A 341 -32.81 30.60 -4.31
C GLY A 341 -32.17 29.42 -3.56
N GLY A 342 -32.94 28.69 -2.75
CA GLY A 342 -32.50 27.49 -2.03
C GLY A 342 -31.39 27.77 -1.03
N VAL A 343 -31.71 27.89 0.26
CA VAL A 343 -30.67 27.82 1.31
C VAL A 343 -29.97 26.47 1.16
N SER A 344 -28.72 26.48 0.66
CA SER A 344 -27.93 25.27 0.45
C SER A 344 -27.47 24.74 1.81
N LEU A 345 -28.31 23.93 2.43
CA LEU A 345 -27.96 23.23 3.67
C LEU A 345 -26.83 22.23 3.39
N GLU A 346 -25.77 22.30 4.20
CA GLU A 346 -24.61 21.40 4.10
C GLU A 346 -24.91 20.06 4.79
N PHE A 347 -25.87 19.31 4.24
CA PHE A 347 -26.40 18.09 4.86
C PHE A 347 -25.33 17.10 5.29
N SER A 348 -24.24 16.96 4.52
CA SER A 348 -23.13 16.06 4.85
C SER A 348 -22.36 16.50 6.10
N ARG A 349 -22.18 17.80 6.32
CA ARG A 349 -21.54 18.33 7.55
C ARG A 349 -22.48 18.16 8.73
N VAL A 350 -23.75 18.48 8.55
CA VAL A 350 -24.81 18.27 9.56
C VAL A 350 -24.87 16.81 9.98
N GLU A 351 -24.84 15.86 9.04
CA GLU A 351 -24.84 14.42 9.32
C GLU A 351 -23.69 14.03 10.25
N CYS A 352 -22.45 14.43 9.91
CA CYS A 352 -21.27 14.08 10.70
C CYS A 352 -21.31 14.70 12.10
N LEU A 353 -21.63 16.00 12.18
CA LEU A 353 -21.68 16.74 13.45
C LEU A 353 -22.82 16.24 14.34
N LEU A 354 -24.01 16.02 13.79
CA LEU A 354 -25.17 15.53 14.51
C LEU A 354 -24.94 14.10 15.01
N PHE A 355 -24.33 13.22 14.20
CA PHE A 355 -23.97 11.88 14.63
C PHE A 355 -22.95 11.91 15.76
N THR A 356 -21.89 12.73 15.61
CA THR A 356 -20.86 12.91 16.65
C THR A 356 -21.46 13.42 17.95
N PHE A 357 -22.30 14.46 17.87
CA PHE A 357 -23.05 15.00 19.00
C PHE A 357 -23.89 13.92 19.68
N HIS A 358 -24.68 13.17 18.90
CA HIS A 358 -25.54 12.11 19.40
C HIS A 358 -24.75 11.05 20.17
N GLN A 359 -23.59 10.62 19.66
CA GLN A 359 -22.76 9.62 20.34
C GLN A 359 -22.18 10.15 21.65
N LEU A 360 -21.70 11.39 21.68
CA LEU A 360 -21.14 11.98 22.91
C LEU A 360 -22.23 12.28 23.95
N ALA A 361 -23.37 12.81 23.52
CA ALA A 361 -24.49 13.16 24.40
C ALA A 361 -25.08 11.93 25.12
N LYS A 362 -24.94 10.71 24.58
CA LYS A 362 -25.29 9.47 25.32
C LYS A 362 -24.53 9.33 26.63
N HIS A 363 -23.32 9.84 26.69
CA HIS A 363 -22.48 9.83 27.89
C HIS A 363 -22.70 11.06 28.78
N ASN A 364 -23.49 12.05 28.32
CA ASN A 364 -23.91 13.21 29.09
C ASN A 364 -25.39 13.57 28.80
N PRO A 365 -26.35 12.72 29.25
CA PRO A 365 -27.75 12.82 28.85
C PRO A 365 -28.43 14.10 29.35
N GLU A 366 -27.91 14.71 30.41
CA GLU A 366 -28.48 15.94 30.99
C GLU A 366 -28.09 17.21 30.22
N PHE A 367 -27.14 17.14 29.29
CA PHE A 367 -26.62 18.31 28.57
C PHE A 367 -27.71 19.19 27.93
N LEU A 368 -28.76 18.60 27.35
CA LEU A 368 -29.88 19.36 26.79
C LEU A 368 -30.95 19.72 27.83
N ASN A 369 -31.13 18.91 28.87
CA ASN A 369 -32.16 19.12 29.88
C ASN A 369 -31.77 20.20 30.90
N GLU A 370 -30.48 20.36 31.17
CA GLU A 370 -29.94 21.35 32.11
C GLU A 370 -30.20 22.80 31.67
N ASN A 371 -30.41 23.04 30.37
CA ASN A 371 -30.68 24.36 29.82
C ASN A 371 -31.93 24.36 28.92
N PRO A 372 -33.11 24.73 29.45
CA PRO A 372 -34.35 24.77 28.68
C PRO A 372 -34.31 25.68 27.44
N ASP A 373 -33.56 26.78 27.50
CA ASP A 373 -33.42 27.71 26.37
C ASP A 373 -32.59 27.09 25.25
N ARG A 374 -31.51 26.36 25.60
CA ARG A 374 -30.71 25.59 24.64
C ARG A 374 -31.56 24.56 23.89
N LEU A 375 -32.38 23.79 24.62
CA LEU A 375 -33.27 22.80 24.01
C LEU A 375 -34.34 23.45 23.13
N LYS A 376 -34.84 24.62 23.51
CA LYS A 376 -35.81 25.37 22.72
C LYS A 376 -35.21 25.90 21.42
N ASP A 377 -34.00 26.47 21.46
CA ASP A 377 -33.28 26.93 20.27
C ASP A 377 -32.94 25.77 19.32
N PHE A 378 -32.45 24.65 19.87
CA PHE A 378 -32.12 23.47 19.08
C PHE A 378 -33.33 22.81 18.40
N ARG A 379 -34.55 22.94 18.95
CA ARG A 379 -35.79 22.47 18.32
C ARG A 379 -36.31 23.41 17.23
N LEU A 380 -35.90 24.67 17.27
CA LEU A 380 -36.35 25.69 16.33
C LEU A 380 -35.57 25.60 15.02
N ARG A 381 -34.28 25.29 15.11
CA ARG A 381 -33.39 24.94 14.00
C ARG A 381 -33.68 23.52 13.52
#